data_AF-A0A1A8PZS8-F1
#
_entry.id   AF-A0A1A8PZS8-F1
#
_cell.length_a   1.000
_cell.length_b   1.000
_cell.length_c   1.000
_cell.angle_alpha   90.00
_cell.angle_beta   90.00
_cell.angle_gamma   90.00
#
_symmetry.space_group_name_H-M   'P 1'
#
loop_
_entity.id
_entity.type
_entity.pdbx_description
1 polymer ?
#
loop_
_entity_poly.entity_id
_entity_poly.type
_entity_poly.pdbx_seq_one_letter_code
_entity_poly.pdbx_strand_id
1 'polypeptide(L)'
;MGQLVQNGPLAVIVDAVSWQDYLGGIIQHHCTSQWSNHAVLVVGYDTTGEIPYWIVQNSWGTSWGNEGYVYVKIGSNVCGIA
;
A
#
# COMPACT_ATOMS: atom_id res chain seq x y z
N MET A 1 -8.17 -4.19 -9.50
CA MET A 1 -9.37 -4.39 -8.63
C MET A 1 -10.01 -5.75 -8.88
N GLY A 2 -10.45 -6.09 -10.10
CA GLY A 2 -11.11 -7.37 -10.37
C GLY A 2 -10.32 -8.61 -9.91
N GLN A 3 -9.00 -8.63 -10.12
CA GLN A 3 -8.13 -9.71 -9.66
C GLN A 3 -8.17 -9.92 -8.13
N LEU A 4 -8.18 -8.85 -7.35
CA LEU A 4 -8.24 -8.92 -5.88
C LEU A 4 -9.58 -9.51 -5.42
N VAL A 5 -10.68 -9.06 -6.01
CA VAL A 5 -12.03 -9.52 -5.64
C VAL A 5 -12.24 -10.98 -6.02
N GLN A 6 -11.69 -11.42 -7.16
CA GLN A 6 -11.89 -12.77 -7.67
C GLN A 6 -10.97 -13.80 -7.01
N ASN A 7 -9.73 -13.41 -6.68
CA ASN A 7 -8.69 -14.36 -6.27
C ASN A 7 -8.23 -14.18 -4.82
N GLY A 8 -8.71 -13.15 -4.12
CA GLY A 8 -8.21 -12.77 -2.80
C GLY A 8 -6.93 -11.94 -2.88
N PRO A 9 -6.15 -11.88 -1.78
CA PRO A 9 -4.97 -11.02 -1.66
C PRO A 9 -3.96 -11.16 -2.81
N LEU A 10 -3.40 -10.03 -3.25
CA LEU A 10 -2.44 -9.98 -4.34
C LEU A 10 -1.05 -9.61 -3.82
N ALA A 11 -0.04 -10.41 -4.17
CA ALA A 11 1.36 -10.07 -3.92
C ALA A 11 1.84 -9.01 -4.92
N VAL A 12 2.46 -7.94 -4.42
CA VAL A 12 3.00 -6.83 -5.22
C VAL A 12 4.38 -6.42 -4.69
N ILE A 13 5.17 -5.75 -5.53
CA ILE A 13 6.46 -5.15 -5.12
C ILE A 13 6.37 -3.64 -5.23
N VAL A 14 6.70 -2.94 -4.15
CA VAL A 14 6.60 -1.48 -4.02
C VAL A 14 7.95 -0.87 -3.67
N ASP A 15 8.07 0.43 -3.89
CA ASP A 15 9.10 1.25 -3.26
C ASP A 15 8.65 1.65 -1.85
N ALA A 16 9.24 1.02 -0.82
CA ALA A 16 8.88 1.24 0.58
C ALA A 16 9.93 2.05 1.36
N VAL A 17 10.84 2.78 0.70
CA VAL A 17 11.92 3.50 1.42
C VAL A 17 11.37 4.48 2.45
N SER A 18 10.31 5.21 2.11
CA SER A 18 9.67 6.17 3.03
C SER A 18 8.71 5.54 4.04
N TRP A 19 8.43 4.23 3.92
CA TRP A 19 7.45 3.58 4.79
C TRP A 19 7.97 3.37 6.21
N GLN A 20 9.30 3.44 6.42
CA GLN A 20 9.88 3.36 7.76
C GLN A 20 9.31 4.44 8.70
N ASP A 21 8.95 5.61 8.14
CA ASP A 21 8.39 6.75 8.86
C ASP A 21 6.85 6.81 8.83
N TYR A 22 6.18 5.79 8.28
CA TYR A 22 4.72 5.77 8.19
C TYR A 22 4.08 5.55 9.56
N LEU A 23 3.32 6.55 10.00
CA LEU A 23 2.57 6.52 11.26
C LEU A 23 1.04 6.41 11.05
N GLY A 24 0.56 6.63 9.82
CA GLY A 24 -0.87 6.61 9.50
C GLY A 24 -1.25 7.50 8.31
N GLY A 25 -2.53 7.50 7.97
CA GLY A 25 -3.08 8.25 6.83
C GLY A 25 -2.97 7.51 5.50
N ILE A 26 -3.14 8.23 4.39
CA ILE A 26 -3.04 7.67 3.03
C ILE A 26 -1.75 8.18 2.39
N ILE A 27 -0.86 7.28 1.99
CA ILE A 27 0.32 7.61 1.19
C ILE A 27 -0.14 8.01 -0.19
N GLN A 28 0.16 9.25 -0.58
CA GLN A 28 -0.23 9.81 -1.88
C GLN A 28 0.97 10.14 -2.78
N HIS A 29 2.16 10.27 -2.19
CA HIS A 29 3.39 10.70 -2.85
C HIS A 29 4.60 10.32 -1.96
N HIS A 30 5.81 10.70 -2.38
CA HIS A 30 7.07 10.47 -1.67
C HIS A 30 7.49 9.00 -1.52
N CYS A 31 7.67 8.30 -2.65
CA CYS A 31 8.46 7.07 -2.73
C CYS A 31 9.68 7.38 -3.60
N THR A 32 10.86 7.37 -2.97
CA THR A 32 12.02 8.16 -3.39
C THR A 32 13.13 7.35 -4.02
N SER A 33 13.12 6.01 -3.91
CA SER A 33 14.21 5.21 -4.45
C SER A 33 14.12 5.04 -5.96
N GLN A 34 12.93 5.25 -6.55
CA GLN A 34 12.62 4.91 -7.96
C GLN A 34 12.69 3.41 -8.29
N TRP A 35 12.97 2.56 -7.29
CA TRP A 35 13.13 1.11 -7.45
C TRP A 35 12.24 0.37 -6.45
N SER A 36 11.48 -0.61 -6.94
CA SER A 36 10.73 -1.49 -6.05
C SER A 36 11.70 -2.32 -5.21
N ASN A 37 11.51 -2.32 -3.89
CA ASN A 37 12.44 -2.91 -2.91
C ASN A 37 11.75 -3.78 -1.85
N HIS A 38 10.41 -3.81 -1.83
CA HIS A 38 9.66 -4.50 -0.78
C HIS A 38 8.44 -5.23 -1.32
N ALA A 39 8.25 -6.48 -0.88
CA ALA A 39 7.12 -7.32 -1.27
C ALA A 39 6.03 -7.29 -0.19
N VAL A 40 4.78 -7.02 -0.59
CA VAL A 40 3.63 -6.83 0.30
C VAL A 40 2.36 -7.43 -0.30
N LEU A 41 1.28 -7.47 0.49
CA LEU A 41 -0.02 -7.96 0.05
C LEU A 41 -1.04 -6.82 -0.04
N VAL A 42 -1.65 -6.63 -1.21
CA VAL A 42 -2.90 -5.87 -1.31
C VAL A 42 -4.02 -6.79 -0.88
N VAL A 43 -4.76 -6.41 0.16
CA VAL A 43 -5.84 -7.23 0.76
C VAL A 43 -7.22 -6.60 0.62
N GLY A 44 -7.29 -5.32 0.25
CA GLY A 44 -8.55 -4.60 0.13
C GLY A 44 -8.38 -3.25 -0.53
N TYR A 45 -9.48 -2.51 -0.61
CA TYR A 45 -9.51 -1.12 -1.05
C TYR A 45 -10.71 -0.40 -0.44
N ASP A 46 -10.63 0.92 -0.39
CA ASP A 46 -11.77 1.80 -0.12
C ASP A 46 -11.83 2.89 -1.19
N THR A 47 -13.01 3.09 -1.77
CA THR A 47 -13.28 4.10 -2.80
C THR A 47 -14.44 5.02 -2.41
N THR A 48 -14.84 5.02 -1.14
CA THR A 48 -15.99 5.78 -0.64
C THR A 48 -15.64 7.21 -0.24
N GLY A 49 -14.38 7.45 0.14
CA GLY A 49 -13.85 8.77 0.49
C GLY A 49 -13.31 9.57 -0.69
N GLU A 50 -12.94 10.83 -0.44
CA GLU A 50 -12.35 11.73 -1.44
C GLU A 50 -11.06 11.20 -2.06
N ILE A 51 -10.30 10.43 -1.28
CA ILE A 51 -9.02 9.85 -1.69
C ILE A 51 -9.16 8.33 -1.64
N PRO A 52 -9.44 7.66 -2.77
CA PRO A 52 -9.52 6.20 -2.80
C PRO A 52 -8.15 5.59 -2.52
N TYR A 53 -8.11 4.47 -1.81
CA TYR A 53 -6.85 3.82 -1.41
C TYR A 53 -6.91 2.29 -1.41
N TRP A 54 -5.75 1.67 -1.63
CA TRP A 54 -5.47 0.26 -1.39
C TRP A 54 -5.21 0.03 0.09
N ILE A 55 -5.73 -1.07 0.61
CA ILE A 55 -5.38 -1.59 1.93
C ILE A 55 -4.28 -2.62 1.73
N VAL A 56 -3.10 -2.32 2.27
CA VAL A 56 -1.89 -3.13 2.08
C VAL A 56 -1.45 -3.68 3.42
N GLN A 57 -1.32 -5.00 3.50
CA GLN A 57 -0.73 -5.69 4.65
C GLN A 57 0.79 -5.70 4.52
N ASN A 58 1.46 -5.16 5.54
CA ASN A 58 2.92 -5.18 5.64
C ASN A 58 3.40 -6.37 6.49
N SER A 59 4.71 -6.61 6.48
CA SER A 59 5.39 -7.73 7.14
C SER A 59 6.29 -7.30 8.31
N TRP A 60 6.12 -6.07 8.82
CA TRP A 60 6.94 -5.49 9.91
C TRP A 60 6.29 -5.57 11.31
N GLY A 61 5.28 -6.44 11.46
CA GLY A 61 4.55 -6.64 12.71
C GLY A 61 3.42 -5.62 12.94
N THR A 62 2.58 -5.90 13.92
CA THR A 62 1.35 -5.13 14.19
C THR A 62 1.61 -3.79 14.90
N SER A 63 2.80 -3.59 15.48
CA SER A 63 3.16 -2.32 16.09
C SER A 63 3.55 -1.23 15.08
N TRP A 64 3.70 -1.59 13.81
CA TRP A 64 4.07 -0.66 12.75
C TRP A 64 2.83 -0.15 12.00
N GLY A 65 2.84 1.13 11.61
CA GLY A 65 1.78 1.74 10.81
C GLY A 65 0.41 1.64 11.48
N ASN A 66 -0.62 1.34 10.68
CA ASN A 66 -1.97 1.15 11.20
C ASN A 66 -2.20 -0.33 11.49
N GLU A 67 -1.76 -0.80 12.66
CA GLU A 67 -1.88 -2.21 13.10
C GLU A 67 -1.23 -3.22 12.12
N GLY A 68 -0.12 -2.84 11.49
CA GLY A 68 0.57 -3.64 10.46
C GLY A 68 0.12 -3.34 9.02
N TYR A 69 -0.79 -2.40 8.83
CA TYR A 69 -1.29 -1.99 7.52
C TYR A 69 -0.83 -0.60 7.12
N VAL A 70 -0.83 -0.37 5.81
CA VAL A 70 -0.62 0.93 5.18
C VAL A 70 -1.64 1.17 4.09
N TYR A 71 -2.06 2.43 3.96
CA TYR A 71 -3.00 2.84 2.93
C TYR A 71 -2.27 3.60 1.84
N VAL A 72 -2.42 3.14 0.60
CA VAL A 72 -1.73 3.70 -0.56
C VAL A 72 -2.78 4.17 -1.55
N LYS A 73 -2.71 5.44 -1.97
CA LYS A 73 -3.68 6.03 -2.90
C LYS A 73 -3.84 5.19 -4.17
N ILE A 74 -5.10 4.99 -4.57
CA ILE A 74 -5.45 4.39 -5.85
C ILE A 74 -5.23 5.40 -6.97
N GLY A 75 -4.62 4.94 -8.06
CA GLY A 75 -4.26 5.76 -9.21
C GLY A 75 -2.82 6.28 -9.14
N SER A 76 -2.35 6.82 -10.26
CA SER A 76 -0.99 7.41 -10.40
C SER A 76 0.19 6.48 -10.10
N ASN A 77 -0.06 5.17 -9.96
CA ASN A 77 0.95 4.16 -9.61
C ASN A 77 1.84 4.57 -8.42
N VAL A 78 1.22 5.07 -7.35
CA VAL A 78 1.93 5.54 -6.16
C VAL A 78 2.82 4.41 -5.62
N CYS A 79 4.12 4.70 -5.48
CA CYS A 79 5.13 3.75 -5.00
C CYS A 79 5.27 2.47 -5.85
N GLY A 80 4.81 2.48 -7.10
CA GLY A 80 4.90 1.31 -7.98
C GLY A 80 3.90 0.20 -7.68
N ILE A 81 2.81 0.49 -6.95
CA ILE A 81 1.84 -0.51 -6.49
C ILE A 81 0.91 -1.07 -7.58
N ALA A 82 0.79 -0.42 -8.73
CA ALA A 82 -0.20 -0.69 -9.78
C ALA A 82 0.40 -1.26 -11.06
#